data_AF-A0A8J3KTW3-F1
#
_entry.id   AF-A0A8J3KTW3-F1
#
_cell.length_a   1.000
_cell.length_b   1.000
_cell.length_c   1.000
_cell.angle_alpha   90.00
_cell.angle_beta   90.00
_cell.angle_gamma   90.00
#
_symmetry.space_group_name_H-M   'P 1'
#
loop_
_entity.id
_entity.type
_entity.pdbx_description
1 polymer ?
#
loop_
_entity_poly.entity_id
_entity_poly.type
_entity_poly.pdbx_seq_one_letter_code
_entity_poly.pdbx_strand_id
1 'polypeptide(L)'
;MLRAGEALSMESLVSENGAFALVHRGGVLALRDRSRAVDLWQVCGSEAADRWDDVPGQLSAAFAGTAFVAMTSHAATARLTTGSVNPDVGWVGVGRNGMGRLVLLPDGYLVLEDGSGRPHWRSGGVDRRVSAAIVTGDGRLVLMDPDGFQRWSRDPVTDADFAGYQVATGDRLTRGQRLAGAIMSSNGRYRLSHKPDGETVLVRVQGGGEVWSRRAGAPGLEITLGHDGVLRTGTDSTALARWTGRRVDPLAFVVSALVVEDDGDVVLVGADGSEVYRSGTAVEEARLGQLQREYVRREHKERAKHPRPRGSGLGADWFRALDLGDHYAITLVQAVSAHEALLRLGVDAERIASMAYADLALVQDLDGDTLKRFFCAQLDDWVMVVELDSTDGADRLTSMSRGTQAVVCALNHDGEEFLGWSVDGVPTALYEWDSESEALERGGPADAGTRRDAIVPFMRAIGLGRYRDTGDDDHFLPASVEIACLIANVRPGPEHFAAERLGAVDAR
;
A
#
# COMPACT_ATOMS: atom_id res chain seq x y z
N MET A 1 -17.29 -10.42 -33.29
CA MET A 1 -16.70 -9.72 -32.12
C MET A 1 -17.07 -8.25 -32.23
N LEU A 2 -17.39 -7.59 -31.11
CA LEU A 2 -17.65 -6.15 -31.03
C LEU A 2 -16.46 -5.46 -30.34
N ARG A 3 -15.86 -4.44 -30.94
CA ARG A 3 -14.70 -3.73 -30.37
C ARG A 3 -15.11 -2.47 -29.60
N ALA A 4 -14.22 -1.97 -28.75
CA ALA A 4 -14.43 -0.71 -28.05
C ALA A 4 -14.68 0.44 -29.04
N GLY A 5 -15.74 1.22 -28.79
CA GLY A 5 -16.23 2.28 -29.66
C GLY A 5 -17.21 1.82 -30.75
N GLU A 6 -17.42 0.51 -30.91
CA GLU A 6 -18.38 -0.03 -31.89
C GLU A 6 -19.77 -0.23 -31.26
N ALA A 7 -20.79 -0.18 -32.13
CA ALA A 7 -22.18 -0.41 -31.77
C ALA A 7 -22.82 -1.44 -32.69
N LEU A 8 -23.70 -2.26 -32.14
CA LEU A 8 -24.46 -3.28 -32.84
C LEU A 8 -25.95 -2.91 -32.84
N SER A 9 -26.50 -2.69 -34.03
CA SER A 9 -27.89 -2.28 -34.25
C SER A 9 -28.54 -3.23 -35.25
N MET A 10 -29.58 -3.96 -34.85
CA MET A 10 -30.31 -4.94 -35.70
C MET A 10 -29.47 -6.11 -36.25
N GLU A 11 -28.17 -6.14 -35.96
CA GLU A 11 -27.26 -7.25 -36.26
C GLU A 11 -27.20 -8.26 -35.11
N SER A 12 -26.39 -9.30 -35.24
CA SER A 12 -26.20 -10.30 -34.19
C SER A 12 -24.72 -10.62 -34.05
N LEU A 13 -24.28 -10.74 -32.80
CA LEU A 13 -22.95 -11.24 -32.49
C LEU A 13 -23.03 -12.76 -32.40
N VAL A 14 -22.44 -13.45 -33.37
CA VAL A 14 -22.52 -14.92 -33.48
C VAL A 14 -21.24 -15.55 -32.95
N SER A 15 -21.37 -16.68 -32.25
CA SER A 15 -20.23 -17.48 -31.81
C SER A 15 -19.44 -18.07 -32.99
N GLU A 16 -18.17 -18.38 -32.76
CA GLU A 16 -17.30 -18.97 -33.78
C GLU A 16 -17.86 -20.26 -34.39
N ASN A 17 -18.46 -21.12 -33.55
CA ASN A 17 -19.11 -22.35 -33.98
C ASN A 17 -20.52 -22.16 -34.57
N GLY A 18 -21.02 -20.93 -34.65
CA GLY A 18 -22.34 -20.59 -35.20
C GLY A 18 -23.55 -21.01 -34.35
N ALA A 19 -23.33 -21.70 -33.22
CA ALA A 19 -24.39 -22.27 -32.39
C ALA A 19 -25.12 -21.22 -31.54
N PHE A 20 -24.44 -20.14 -31.16
CA PHE A 20 -24.99 -19.11 -30.29
C PHE A 20 -24.99 -17.75 -30.98
N ALA A 21 -26.02 -16.95 -30.71
CA ALA A 21 -26.08 -15.58 -31.16
C ALA A 21 -26.64 -14.67 -30.09
N LEU A 22 -25.95 -13.57 -29.82
CA LEU A 22 -26.51 -12.44 -29.10
C LEU A 22 -27.29 -11.59 -30.09
N VAL A 23 -28.60 -11.52 -29.91
CA VAL A 23 -29.55 -10.90 -30.81
C VAL A 23 -30.21 -9.72 -30.11
N HIS A 24 -30.29 -8.59 -30.80
CA HIS A 24 -31.04 -7.43 -30.36
C HIS A 24 -32.37 -7.34 -31.13
N ARG A 25 -33.51 -7.35 -30.42
CA ARG A 25 -34.86 -7.28 -31.01
C ARG A 25 -35.71 -6.28 -30.23
N GLY A 26 -35.94 -5.09 -30.81
CA GLY A 26 -36.91 -4.13 -30.28
C GLY A 26 -36.68 -3.71 -28.83
N GLY A 27 -35.43 -3.47 -28.43
CA GLY A 27 -35.08 -3.09 -27.05
C GLY A 27 -34.87 -4.26 -26.10
N VAL A 28 -34.93 -5.50 -26.60
CA VAL A 28 -34.57 -6.72 -25.87
C VAL A 28 -33.22 -7.22 -26.35
N LEU A 29 -32.32 -7.51 -25.41
CA LEU A 29 -31.07 -8.20 -25.68
C LEU A 29 -31.21 -9.66 -25.25
N ALA A 30 -31.09 -10.59 -26.19
CA ALA A 30 -31.25 -12.01 -25.93
C ALA A 30 -30.04 -12.80 -26.40
N LEU A 31 -29.54 -13.71 -25.56
CA LEU A 31 -28.61 -14.73 -26.02
C LEU A 31 -29.40 -15.97 -26.42
N ARG A 32 -29.22 -16.41 -27.66
CA ARG A 32 -29.99 -17.49 -28.27
C ARG A 32 -29.12 -18.68 -28.62
N ASP A 33 -29.56 -19.87 -28.22
CA ASP A 33 -29.11 -21.13 -28.79
C ASP A 33 -29.86 -21.36 -30.11
N ARG A 34 -29.11 -21.28 -31.21
CA ARG A 34 -29.65 -21.40 -32.57
C ARG A 34 -29.95 -22.85 -32.93
N SER A 35 -29.28 -23.81 -32.30
CA SER A 35 -29.50 -25.23 -32.55
C SER A 35 -30.82 -25.71 -31.93
N ARG A 36 -31.15 -25.19 -30.74
CA ARG A 36 -32.39 -25.51 -30.02
C ARG A 36 -33.50 -24.51 -30.26
N ALA A 37 -33.21 -23.40 -30.93
CA ALA A 37 -34.12 -22.29 -31.19
C ALA A 37 -34.74 -21.66 -29.92
N VAL A 38 -34.00 -21.69 -28.80
CA VAL A 38 -34.42 -21.14 -27.51
C VAL A 38 -33.51 -19.98 -27.10
N ASP A 39 -34.08 -19.01 -26.39
CA ASP A 39 -33.32 -17.93 -25.78
C ASP A 39 -32.87 -18.41 -24.39
N LEU A 40 -31.57 -18.37 -24.12
CA LEU A 40 -30.94 -18.82 -22.87
C LEU A 40 -31.16 -17.81 -21.75
N TRP A 41 -31.10 -16.52 -22.10
CA TRP A 41 -31.48 -15.42 -21.25
C TRP A 41 -31.85 -14.20 -22.09
N GLN A 42 -32.61 -13.29 -21.49
CA GLN A 42 -33.00 -12.03 -22.08
C GLN A 42 -32.83 -10.90 -21.06
N VAL A 43 -32.59 -9.69 -21.55
CA VAL A 43 -32.72 -8.46 -20.78
C VAL A 43 -33.71 -7.56 -21.50
N CYS A 44 -34.70 -7.09 -20.76
CA CYS A 44 -35.68 -6.11 -21.21
C CYS A 44 -35.54 -4.85 -20.36
N GLY A 45 -35.87 -3.67 -20.91
CA GLY A 45 -35.73 -2.36 -20.25
C GLY A 45 -36.55 -2.10 -18.99
N SER A 46 -37.07 -3.13 -18.30
CA SER A 46 -37.79 -2.99 -17.03
C SER A 46 -36.99 -3.47 -15.80
N GLU A 47 -35.82 -4.10 -15.96
CA GLU A 47 -35.03 -4.61 -14.81
C GLU A 47 -34.25 -3.52 -14.02
N ALA A 48 -34.26 -2.25 -14.44
CA ALA A 48 -33.37 -1.23 -13.86
C ALA A 48 -34.03 0.12 -13.51
N ALA A 49 -35.35 0.21 -13.44
CA ALA A 49 -36.01 1.50 -13.16
C ALA A 49 -35.89 1.98 -11.70
N ASP A 50 -35.60 1.11 -10.73
CA ASP A 50 -35.75 1.43 -9.29
C ASP A 50 -34.46 1.55 -8.45
N ARG A 51 -33.26 1.58 -9.04
CA ARG A 51 -32.03 1.83 -8.26
C ARG A 51 -31.03 2.71 -9.01
N TRP A 52 -31.34 3.99 -9.10
CA TRP A 52 -30.39 5.04 -9.53
C TRP A 52 -29.91 5.92 -8.38
N ASP A 53 -30.34 5.66 -7.14
CA ASP A 53 -29.91 6.37 -5.94
C ASP A 53 -29.18 5.41 -4.98
N ASP A 54 -27.89 5.16 -5.21
CA ASP A 54 -26.87 4.93 -4.16
C ASP A 54 -25.52 4.51 -4.77
N VAL A 55 -24.72 5.49 -5.21
CA VAL A 55 -23.26 5.45 -5.06
C VAL A 55 -22.75 6.89 -4.87
N PRO A 56 -22.13 7.23 -3.72
CA PRO A 56 -21.51 8.53 -3.53
C PRO A 56 -20.14 8.60 -4.22
N GLY A 57 -19.90 9.67 -4.99
CA GLY A 57 -18.56 10.12 -5.35
C GLY A 57 -18.14 9.96 -6.81
N GLN A 58 -17.96 11.11 -7.47
CA GLN A 58 -17.22 11.35 -8.71
C GLN A 58 -17.82 10.82 -10.03
N LEU A 59 -18.86 11.53 -10.49
CA LEU A 59 -19.00 11.79 -11.92
C LEU A 59 -18.06 12.95 -12.27
N SER A 60 -16.94 12.65 -12.92
CA SER A 60 -16.21 13.67 -13.68
C SER A 60 -17.03 14.02 -14.91
N ALA A 61 -17.25 15.32 -15.08
CA ALA A 61 -18.12 15.92 -16.06
C ALA A 61 -17.67 15.61 -17.50
N ALA A 62 -18.54 14.98 -18.29
CA ALA A 62 -18.49 15.07 -19.74
C ALA A 62 -19.83 14.68 -20.41
N PHE A 63 -20.97 15.20 -19.95
CA PHE A 63 -22.17 15.35 -20.81
C PHE A 63 -23.00 16.53 -20.29
N ALA A 64 -22.59 17.74 -20.66
CA ALA A 64 -23.45 18.91 -20.56
C ALA A 64 -24.40 18.91 -21.77
N GLY A 65 -25.70 18.80 -21.50
CA GLY A 65 -26.77 18.82 -22.50
C GLY A 65 -28.14 18.93 -21.84
N THR A 66 -28.31 19.99 -21.05
CA THR A 66 -29.55 20.68 -20.64
C THR A 66 -30.88 19.90 -20.68
N ALA A 67 -31.46 19.64 -19.50
CA ALA A 67 -32.91 19.70 -19.31
C ALA A 67 -33.25 20.09 -17.85
N PHE A 68 -33.76 21.30 -17.69
CA PHE A 68 -34.48 21.76 -16.50
C PHE A 68 -35.77 20.95 -16.36
N VAL A 69 -36.07 20.39 -15.18
CA VAL A 69 -37.46 20.15 -14.75
C VAL A 69 -37.60 20.53 -13.29
N ALA A 70 -38.59 21.39 -13.05
CA ALA A 70 -38.94 22.00 -11.78
C ALA A 70 -39.41 20.96 -10.75
N MET A 71 -39.05 21.22 -9.49
CA MET A 71 -39.65 20.56 -8.33
C MET A 71 -41.13 20.94 -8.20
N THR A 72 -42.01 19.95 -8.14
CA THR A 72 -43.20 20.04 -7.30
C THR A 72 -43.33 18.76 -6.48
N SER A 73 -43.44 18.96 -5.17
CA SER A 73 -43.67 17.96 -4.14
C SER A 73 -44.99 17.23 -4.34
N HIS A 74 -45.09 15.97 -3.88
CA HIS A 74 -46.12 15.49 -2.95
C HIS A 74 -45.73 14.08 -2.46
N ALA A 75 -45.81 13.89 -1.15
CA ALA A 75 -45.43 12.68 -0.43
C ALA A 75 -46.47 11.56 -0.58
N ALA A 76 -46.01 10.32 -0.67
CA ALA A 76 -46.77 9.14 -0.25
C ALA A 76 -45.81 8.02 0.20
N THR A 77 -45.81 7.75 1.49
CA THR A 77 -45.16 6.61 2.15
C THR A 77 -45.91 5.32 1.80
N ALA A 78 -45.22 4.30 1.30
CA ALA A 78 -45.74 2.93 1.27
C ALA A 78 -44.63 1.93 1.62
N ARG A 79 -44.80 1.26 2.77
CA ARG A 79 -44.08 0.04 3.16
C ARG A 79 -44.53 -1.09 2.24
N LEU A 80 -43.61 -1.92 1.75
CA LEU A 80 -43.94 -3.21 1.13
C LEU A 80 -43.28 -4.36 1.89
N THR A 81 -44.14 -5.13 2.53
CA THR A 81 -43.95 -6.46 3.09
C THR A 81 -43.69 -7.50 2.01
N THR A 82 -42.88 -8.49 2.36
CA THR A 82 -42.62 -9.73 1.60
C THR A 82 -43.91 -10.50 1.29
N GLY A 83 -44.10 -10.88 0.02
CA GLY A 83 -45.21 -11.70 -0.44
C GLY A 83 -44.90 -12.30 -1.81
N SER A 84 -45.10 -13.61 -1.95
CA SER A 84 -44.88 -14.41 -3.16
C SER A 84 -45.63 -13.89 -4.39
N VAL A 85 -45.05 -14.07 -5.58
CA VAL A 85 -45.82 -14.03 -6.83
C VAL A 85 -45.52 -15.29 -7.66
N ASN A 86 -46.60 -16.03 -7.93
CA ASN A 86 -46.76 -17.21 -8.79
C ASN A 86 -46.66 -16.80 -10.28
N PRO A 87 -46.39 -17.72 -11.23
CA PRO A 87 -46.10 -17.44 -12.63
C PRO A 87 -47.39 -17.10 -13.41
N ASP A 88 -47.22 -16.54 -14.61
CA ASP A 88 -48.24 -15.99 -15.52
C ASP A 88 -48.76 -14.58 -15.22
N VAL A 89 -47.94 -13.52 -15.47
CA VAL A 89 -48.47 -12.17 -15.77
C VAL A 89 -47.55 -11.39 -16.74
N GLY A 90 -48.10 -11.09 -17.93
CA GLY A 90 -48.06 -9.76 -18.57
C GLY A 90 -46.72 -9.14 -18.98
N TRP A 91 -46.32 -9.35 -20.24
CA TRP A 91 -45.39 -8.47 -20.95
C TRP A 91 -45.99 -7.06 -21.09
N VAL A 92 -45.37 -6.05 -20.48
CA VAL A 92 -45.68 -4.64 -20.75
C VAL A 92 -44.55 -4.08 -21.62
N GLY A 93 -44.88 -3.83 -22.89
CA GLY A 93 -43.94 -3.36 -23.90
C GLY A 93 -43.47 -1.92 -23.66
N VAL A 94 -42.17 -1.70 -23.89
CA VAL A 94 -41.60 -0.36 -24.05
C VAL A 94 -41.92 0.15 -25.46
N GLY A 95 -42.18 1.45 -25.57
CA GLY A 95 -42.67 2.15 -26.75
C GLY A 95 -41.99 1.79 -28.08
N ARG A 96 -42.82 1.65 -29.10
CA ARG A 96 -42.56 1.05 -30.42
C ARG A 96 -41.62 1.79 -31.37
N ASN A 97 -40.90 2.85 -30.98
CA ASN A 97 -40.36 3.81 -31.97
C ASN A 97 -38.87 4.18 -31.86
N GLY A 98 -38.02 3.35 -31.26
CA GLY A 98 -36.57 3.55 -31.35
C GLY A 98 -35.81 2.24 -31.40
N MET A 99 -35.10 1.96 -32.49
CA MET A 99 -34.19 0.82 -32.55
C MET A 99 -33.06 1.05 -31.53
N GLY A 100 -33.10 0.33 -30.41
CA GLY A 100 -32.00 0.31 -29.46
C GLY A 100 -30.71 -0.23 -30.09
N ARG A 101 -29.58 0.00 -29.43
CA ARG A 101 -28.27 -0.49 -29.85
C ARG A 101 -27.47 -1.01 -28.67
N LEU A 102 -26.67 -2.04 -28.91
CA LEU A 102 -25.69 -2.53 -27.94
C LEU A 102 -24.34 -1.87 -28.26
N VAL A 103 -23.79 -1.10 -27.31
CA VAL A 103 -22.56 -0.33 -27.51
C VAL A 103 -21.51 -0.83 -26.54
N LEU A 104 -20.29 -1.09 -27.03
CA LEU A 104 -19.12 -1.23 -26.16
C LEU A 104 -18.44 0.14 -26.07
N LEU A 105 -18.63 0.82 -24.95
CA LEU A 105 -18.09 2.16 -24.74
C LEU A 105 -16.55 2.12 -24.61
N PRO A 106 -15.85 3.23 -24.94
CA PRO A 106 -14.38 3.30 -24.82
C PRO A 106 -13.83 3.11 -23.41
N ASP A 107 -14.66 3.30 -22.38
CA ASP A 107 -14.33 3.08 -20.98
C ASP A 107 -14.60 1.65 -20.50
N GLY A 108 -14.98 0.75 -21.42
CA GLY A 108 -15.05 -0.69 -21.22
C GLY A 108 -16.44 -1.24 -20.88
N TYR A 109 -17.45 -0.37 -20.70
CA TYR A 109 -18.82 -0.82 -20.40
C TYR A 109 -19.55 -1.30 -21.64
N LEU A 110 -20.18 -2.46 -21.55
CA LEU A 110 -21.17 -2.89 -22.53
C LEU A 110 -22.55 -2.38 -22.11
N VAL A 111 -23.16 -1.54 -22.93
CA VAL A 111 -24.41 -0.83 -22.63
C VAL A 111 -25.47 -1.13 -23.66
N LEU A 112 -26.68 -1.47 -23.21
CA LEU A 112 -27.86 -1.51 -24.05
C LEU A 112 -28.56 -0.15 -23.97
N GLU A 113 -28.59 0.57 -25.08
CA GLU A 113 -29.28 1.86 -25.21
C GLU A 113 -30.61 1.71 -25.96
N ASP A 114 -31.60 2.54 -25.64
CA ASP A 114 -32.77 2.70 -26.51
C ASP A 114 -32.46 3.56 -27.74
N GLY A 115 -33.44 3.70 -28.64
CA GLY A 115 -33.28 4.54 -29.83
C GLY A 115 -33.12 6.04 -29.57
N SER A 116 -33.21 6.49 -28.32
CA SER A 116 -32.87 7.86 -27.90
C SER A 116 -31.47 7.97 -27.26
N GLY A 117 -30.73 6.86 -27.19
CA GLY A 117 -29.41 6.79 -26.58
C GLY A 117 -29.43 6.68 -25.06
N ARG A 118 -30.58 6.43 -24.43
CA ARG A 118 -30.65 6.25 -22.97
C ARG A 118 -30.25 4.83 -22.59
N PRO A 119 -29.39 4.63 -21.57
CA PRO A 119 -28.98 3.30 -21.13
C PRO A 119 -30.12 2.60 -20.37
N HIS A 120 -30.45 1.38 -20.79
CA HIS A 120 -31.45 0.50 -20.15
C HIS A 120 -30.80 -0.64 -19.35
N TRP A 121 -29.59 -1.04 -19.73
CA TRP A 121 -28.81 -2.06 -19.04
C TRP A 121 -27.31 -1.84 -19.28
N ARG A 122 -26.47 -2.29 -18.34
CA ARG A 122 -25.01 -2.32 -18.49
C ARG A 122 -24.40 -3.57 -17.88
N SER A 123 -23.20 -3.95 -18.33
CA SER A 123 -22.40 -5.07 -17.81
C SER A 123 -21.93 -4.96 -16.34
N GLY A 124 -22.41 -3.99 -15.57
CA GLY A 124 -21.98 -3.78 -14.17
C GLY A 124 -20.54 -3.26 -14.07
N GLY A 125 -19.92 -3.40 -12.89
CA GLY A 125 -18.55 -2.96 -12.64
C GLY A 125 -17.54 -3.78 -13.45
N VAL A 126 -16.97 -3.17 -14.48
CA VAL A 126 -15.98 -3.80 -15.37
C VAL A 126 -14.63 -3.10 -15.25
N ASP A 127 -13.56 -3.82 -15.58
CA ASP A 127 -12.23 -3.21 -15.73
C ASP A 127 -12.22 -2.27 -16.94
N ARG A 128 -11.67 -1.06 -16.77
CA ARG A 128 -11.57 -0.04 -17.82
C ARG A 128 -10.71 -0.47 -19.02
N ARG A 129 -9.94 -1.56 -18.90
CA ARG A 129 -9.14 -2.14 -19.99
C ARG A 129 -9.94 -3.03 -20.94
N VAL A 130 -11.25 -3.19 -20.80
CA VAL A 130 -12.03 -3.99 -21.76
C VAL A 130 -11.92 -3.39 -23.18
N SER A 131 -11.60 -4.23 -24.16
CA SER A 131 -11.46 -3.83 -25.57
C SER A 131 -12.40 -4.58 -26.52
N ALA A 132 -13.00 -5.69 -26.08
CA ALA A 132 -13.80 -6.54 -26.93
C ALA A 132 -14.96 -7.23 -26.19
N ALA A 133 -16.09 -7.39 -26.86
CA ALA A 133 -17.20 -8.26 -26.47
C ALA A 133 -17.36 -9.41 -27.47
N ILE A 134 -17.47 -10.65 -26.96
CA ILE A 134 -17.54 -11.87 -27.76
C ILE A 134 -18.64 -12.79 -27.21
N VAL A 135 -19.40 -13.41 -28.11
CA VAL A 135 -20.21 -14.61 -27.80
C VAL A 135 -19.34 -15.83 -28.06
N THR A 136 -19.11 -16.61 -27.03
CA THR A 136 -18.23 -17.78 -27.06
C THR A 136 -18.97 -19.02 -27.54
N GLY A 137 -18.22 -20.04 -27.95
CA GLY A 137 -18.78 -21.29 -28.49
C GLY A 137 -19.51 -22.17 -27.46
N ASP A 138 -19.38 -21.84 -26.17
CA ASP A 138 -20.09 -22.46 -25.04
C ASP A 138 -21.32 -21.64 -24.60
N GLY A 139 -21.66 -20.57 -25.31
CA GLY A 139 -22.84 -19.75 -25.04
C GLY A 139 -22.66 -18.74 -23.91
N ARG A 140 -21.45 -18.21 -23.68
CA ARG A 140 -21.25 -17.06 -22.77
C ARG A 140 -21.07 -15.76 -23.54
N LEU A 141 -21.51 -14.65 -22.95
CA LEU A 141 -21.11 -13.31 -23.37
C LEU A 141 -19.92 -12.88 -22.53
N VAL A 142 -18.78 -12.64 -23.17
CA VAL A 142 -17.49 -12.37 -22.51
C VAL A 142 -16.97 -10.99 -22.92
N LEU A 143 -16.50 -10.23 -21.95
CA LEU A 143 -15.70 -9.02 -22.17
C LEU A 143 -14.23 -9.32 -21.89
N MET A 144 -13.36 -8.98 -22.83
CA MET A 144 -11.92 -9.23 -22.75
C MET A 144 -11.11 -7.94 -22.81
N ASP A 145 -9.94 -7.99 -22.17
CA ASP A 145 -8.90 -6.96 -22.33
C ASP A 145 -8.05 -7.20 -23.59
N PRO A 146 -7.19 -6.24 -24.00
CA PRO A 146 -6.29 -6.39 -25.14
C PRO A 146 -5.29 -7.54 -25.01
N ASP A 147 -4.99 -7.97 -23.78
CA ASP A 147 -4.09 -9.09 -23.49
C ASP A 147 -4.80 -10.45 -23.70
N GLY A 148 -6.12 -10.44 -23.98
CA GLY A 148 -6.93 -11.63 -24.23
C GLY A 148 -7.54 -12.25 -22.97
N PHE A 149 -7.46 -11.59 -21.81
CA PHE A 149 -8.03 -12.10 -20.58
C PHE A 149 -9.48 -11.66 -20.39
N GLN A 150 -10.31 -12.59 -19.95
CA GLN A 150 -11.69 -12.31 -19.55
C GLN A 150 -11.72 -11.38 -18.32
N ARG A 151 -12.42 -10.26 -18.45
CA ARG A 151 -12.62 -9.26 -17.38
C ARG A 151 -14.01 -9.33 -16.77
N TRP A 152 -14.97 -9.82 -17.55
CA TRP A 152 -16.36 -10.02 -17.15
C TRP A 152 -17.00 -11.08 -18.04
N SER A 153 -17.97 -11.82 -17.50
CA SER A 153 -18.89 -12.59 -18.31
C SER A 153 -20.32 -12.51 -17.83
N ARG A 154 -21.22 -12.88 -18.74
CA ARG A 154 -22.55 -13.37 -18.43
C ARG A 154 -22.71 -14.76 -19.00
N ASP A 155 -22.72 -15.72 -18.10
CA ASP A 155 -22.91 -17.13 -18.39
C ASP A 155 -24.40 -17.44 -18.64
N PRO A 156 -24.73 -18.49 -19.42
CA PRO A 156 -26.10 -18.86 -19.76
C PRO A 156 -26.78 -19.65 -18.65
N VAL A 157 -26.75 -19.11 -17.43
CA VAL A 157 -27.38 -19.68 -16.23
C VAL A 157 -28.60 -18.85 -15.85
N THR A 158 -29.67 -19.53 -15.43
CA THR A 158 -30.96 -18.93 -15.12
C THR A 158 -31.20 -18.85 -13.61
N ASP A 159 -32.14 -18.00 -13.19
CA ASP A 159 -32.54 -17.94 -11.78
C ASP A 159 -33.09 -19.28 -11.27
N ALA A 160 -33.69 -20.08 -12.14
CA ALA A 160 -34.14 -21.43 -11.80
C ALA A 160 -32.96 -22.37 -11.48
N ASP A 161 -31.83 -22.22 -12.18
CA ASP A 161 -30.62 -22.98 -11.88
C ASP A 161 -30.09 -22.61 -10.49
N PHE A 162 -30.07 -21.33 -10.15
CA PHE A 162 -29.65 -20.86 -8.82
C PHE A 162 -30.63 -21.24 -7.71
N ALA A 163 -31.94 -21.25 -7.99
CA ALA A 163 -32.96 -21.64 -7.02
C ALA A 163 -32.81 -23.09 -6.55
N GLY A 164 -32.20 -23.96 -7.37
CA GLY A 164 -31.87 -25.34 -7.01
C GLY A 164 -30.68 -25.48 -6.05
N TYR A 165 -29.85 -24.43 -5.89
CA TYR A 165 -28.60 -24.52 -5.13
C TYR A 165 -28.83 -24.55 -3.63
N GLN A 166 -28.17 -25.50 -2.98
CA GLN A 166 -28.22 -25.67 -1.53
C GLN A 166 -27.24 -24.72 -0.84
N VAL A 167 -27.57 -24.28 0.37
CA VAL A 167 -26.62 -23.50 1.18
C VAL A 167 -25.48 -24.40 1.65
N ALA A 168 -24.25 -23.96 1.44
CA ALA A 168 -23.07 -24.68 1.91
C ALA A 168 -23.05 -24.79 3.44
N THR A 169 -22.64 -25.94 3.96
CA THR A 169 -22.49 -26.19 5.40
C THR A 169 -21.23 -27.00 5.68
N GLY A 170 -20.80 -27.04 6.95
CA GLY A 170 -19.55 -27.72 7.32
C GLY A 170 -18.32 -26.94 6.88
N ASP A 171 -17.31 -27.65 6.37
CA ASP A 171 -16.00 -27.12 6.01
C ASP A 171 -15.84 -26.81 4.51
N ARG A 172 -16.88 -26.99 3.70
CA ARG A 172 -16.75 -26.91 2.25
C ARG A 172 -17.99 -26.40 1.52
N LEU A 173 -17.74 -25.77 0.38
CA LEU A 173 -18.71 -25.45 -0.67
C LEU A 173 -18.46 -26.42 -1.84
N THR A 174 -19.43 -27.28 -2.16
CA THR A 174 -19.35 -28.25 -3.27
C THR A 174 -20.23 -27.85 -4.45
N ARG A 175 -20.14 -28.56 -5.57
CA ARG A 175 -20.99 -28.31 -6.74
C ARG A 175 -22.49 -28.34 -6.41
N GLY A 176 -23.24 -27.42 -7.02
CA GLY A 176 -24.66 -27.21 -6.76
C GLY A 176 -24.96 -26.48 -5.45
N GLN A 177 -23.97 -25.77 -4.89
CA GLN A 177 -24.15 -25.04 -3.64
C GLN A 177 -23.81 -23.55 -3.76
N ARG A 178 -24.29 -22.78 -2.78
CA ARG A 178 -24.05 -21.35 -2.61
C ARG A 178 -23.55 -21.02 -1.21
N LEU A 179 -22.63 -20.07 -1.12
CA LEU A 179 -22.07 -19.55 0.13
C LEU A 179 -22.94 -18.37 0.63
N ALA A 180 -24.15 -18.69 1.11
CA ALA A 180 -25.11 -17.71 1.64
C ALA A 180 -24.87 -17.33 3.11
N GLY A 181 -24.12 -18.17 3.83
CA GLY A 181 -23.75 -17.97 5.24
C GLY A 181 -22.24 -18.06 5.41
N ALA A 182 -21.82 -18.88 6.36
CA ALA A 182 -20.41 -19.18 6.54
C ALA A 182 -20.17 -20.69 6.60
N ILE A 183 -19.03 -21.12 6.06
CA ILE A 183 -18.48 -22.45 6.29
C ILE A 183 -17.35 -22.34 7.32
N MET A 184 -17.12 -23.41 8.08
CA MET A 184 -16.16 -23.43 9.19
C MET A 184 -15.20 -24.60 9.03
N SER A 185 -13.92 -24.39 9.34
CA SER A 185 -12.94 -25.48 9.42
C SER A 185 -13.46 -26.58 10.35
N SER A 186 -13.04 -27.82 10.12
CA SER A 186 -13.49 -28.98 10.91
C SER A 186 -13.17 -28.83 12.40
N ASN A 187 -12.05 -28.18 12.74
CA ASN A 187 -11.67 -27.85 14.11
C ASN A 187 -12.37 -26.59 14.70
N GLY A 188 -13.24 -25.95 13.93
CA GLY A 188 -14.03 -24.78 14.32
C GLY A 188 -13.24 -23.48 14.53
N ARG A 189 -11.94 -23.44 14.18
CA ARG A 189 -11.07 -22.28 14.42
C ARG A 189 -11.17 -21.20 13.36
N TYR A 190 -11.57 -21.54 12.15
CA TYR A 190 -11.63 -20.63 11.02
C TYR A 190 -13.02 -20.62 10.41
N ARG A 191 -13.47 -19.43 10.01
CA ARG A 191 -14.80 -19.21 9.42
C ARG A 191 -14.65 -18.41 8.14
N LEU A 192 -15.13 -18.95 7.02
CA LEU A 192 -15.15 -18.28 5.74
C LEU A 192 -16.57 -17.78 5.45
N SER A 193 -16.72 -16.51 5.09
CA SER A 193 -18.00 -15.89 4.74
C SER A 193 -17.86 -14.96 3.55
N HIS A 194 -18.91 -14.87 2.72
CA HIS A 194 -19.02 -13.86 1.68
C HIS A 194 -19.85 -12.67 2.17
N LYS A 195 -19.27 -11.47 2.11
CA LYS A 195 -19.91 -10.23 2.55
C LYS A 195 -20.77 -9.65 1.42
N PRO A 196 -21.82 -8.88 1.75
CA PRO A 196 -22.65 -8.20 0.76
C PRO A 196 -21.91 -7.18 -0.13
N ASP A 197 -20.70 -6.77 0.22
CA ASP A 197 -19.88 -5.86 -0.59
C ASP A 197 -19.04 -6.59 -1.67
N GLY A 198 -19.19 -7.92 -1.80
CA GLY A 198 -18.48 -8.74 -2.78
C GLY A 198 -17.13 -9.28 -2.28
N GLU A 199 -16.78 -9.03 -1.02
CA GLU A 199 -15.57 -9.56 -0.40
C GLU A 199 -15.82 -10.89 0.31
N THR A 200 -14.96 -11.88 0.07
CA THR A 200 -14.92 -13.12 0.85
C THR A 200 -13.82 -13.03 1.86
N VAL A 201 -14.12 -13.38 3.10
CA VAL A 201 -13.22 -13.22 4.22
C VAL A 201 -13.13 -14.50 5.02
N LEU A 202 -11.90 -14.89 5.33
CA LEU A 202 -11.58 -15.90 6.33
C LEU A 202 -11.19 -15.20 7.63
N VAL A 203 -11.90 -15.53 8.71
CA VAL A 203 -11.61 -15.01 10.05
C VAL A 203 -11.23 -16.11 11.02
N ARG A 204 -10.34 -15.78 11.95
CA ARG A 204 -10.09 -16.58 13.14
C ARG A 204 -11.25 -16.41 14.13
N VAL A 205 -11.87 -17.50 14.54
CA VAL A 205 -13.03 -17.49 15.43
C VAL A 205 -12.64 -17.08 16.86
N GLN A 206 -11.51 -17.59 17.36
CA GLN A 206 -10.97 -17.20 18.67
C GLN A 206 -9.98 -16.05 18.54
N GLY A 207 -10.14 -15.02 19.37
CA GLY A 207 -9.31 -13.80 19.35
C GLY A 207 -9.78 -12.73 18.37
N GLY A 208 -10.55 -13.09 17.34
CA GLY A 208 -10.99 -12.18 16.30
C GLY A 208 -9.83 -11.76 15.40
N GLY A 209 -10.04 -11.75 14.09
CA GLY A 209 -9.01 -11.31 13.14
C GLY A 209 -9.27 -11.87 11.76
N GLU A 210 -9.29 -10.99 10.77
CA GLU A 210 -9.25 -11.38 9.37
C GLU A 210 -7.85 -11.89 9.05
N VAL A 211 -7.78 -13.11 8.52
CA VAL A 211 -6.50 -13.75 8.16
C VAL A 211 -6.32 -13.83 6.65
N TRP A 212 -7.41 -13.68 5.90
CA TRP A 212 -7.41 -13.61 4.44
C TRP A 212 -8.69 -13.03 3.90
N SER A 213 -8.57 -12.30 2.80
CA SER A 213 -9.71 -11.80 2.05
C SER A 213 -9.43 -11.69 0.55
N ARG A 214 -10.52 -11.82 -0.22
CA ARG A 214 -10.56 -11.59 -1.66
C ARG A 214 -11.88 -10.99 -2.09
N ARG A 215 -11.82 -9.92 -2.89
CA ARG A 215 -12.97 -9.40 -3.62
C ARG A 215 -13.23 -10.28 -4.84
N ALA A 216 -14.15 -11.23 -4.68
CA ALA A 216 -14.44 -12.25 -5.68
C ALA A 216 -15.79 -12.07 -6.39
N GLY A 217 -16.58 -11.05 -6.03
CA GLY A 217 -17.90 -10.80 -6.60
C GLY A 217 -18.26 -9.34 -6.78
N ALA A 218 -19.35 -9.10 -7.51
CA ALA A 218 -20.04 -7.81 -7.45
C ALA A 218 -20.86 -7.73 -6.13
N PRO A 219 -21.02 -6.51 -5.56
CA PRO A 219 -21.82 -6.32 -4.35
C PRO A 219 -23.24 -6.90 -4.49
N GLY A 220 -23.73 -7.53 -3.42
CA GLY A 220 -25.07 -8.08 -3.29
C GLY A 220 -25.27 -9.48 -3.87
N LEU A 221 -24.23 -10.07 -4.49
CA LEU A 221 -24.32 -11.41 -5.09
C LEU A 221 -23.57 -12.44 -4.23
N GLU A 222 -24.17 -13.63 -4.08
CA GLU A 222 -23.53 -14.76 -3.40
C GLU A 222 -22.54 -15.47 -4.32
N ILE A 223 -21.57 -16.17 -3.72
CA ILE A 223 -20.72 -17.11 -4.44
C ILE A 223 -21.44 -18.43 -4.60
N THR A 224 -21.36 -18.99 -5.80
CA THR A 224 -21.89 -20.31 -6.12
C THR A 224 -20.83 -21.16 -6.77
N LEU A 225 -20.86 -22.46 -6.49
CA LEU A 225 -20.11 -23.45 -7.24
C LEU A 225 -21.10 -24.26 -8.06
N GLY A 226 -21.13 -24.03 -9.37
CA GLY A 226 -22.12 -24.64 -10.24
C GLY A 226 -21.96 -26.16 -10.38
N HIS A 227 -23.00 -26.83 -10.89
CA HIS A 227 -22.93 -28.27 -11.21
C HIS A 227 -21.86 -28.58 -12.26
N ASP A 228 -21.55 -27.60 -13.11
CA ASP A 228 -20.47 -27.62 -14.09
C ASP A 228 -19.06 -27.43 -13.48
N GLY A 229 -18.98 -27.19 -12.17
CA GLY A 229 -17.71 -26.97 -11.47
C GLY A 229 -17.11 -25.58 -11.68
N VAL A 230 -17.89 -24.61 -12.15
CA VAL A 230 -17.43 -23.24 -12.33
C VAL A 230 -17.84 -22.41 -11.11
N LEU A 231 -16.86 -21.67 -10.56
CA LEU A 231 -17.08 -20.74 -9.46
C LEU A 231 -17.63 -19.42 -10.00
N ARG A 232 -18.76 -18.95 -9.49
CA ARG A 232 -19.46 -17.75 -9.98
C ARG A 232 -19.91 -16.82 -8.86
N THR A 233 -20.13 -15.56 -9.22
CA THR A 233 -20.98 -14.63 -8.46
C THR A 233 -22.09 -14.13 -9.35
N GLY A 234 -23.33 -14.55 -9.05
CA GLY A 234 -24.43 -14.48 -10.02
C GLY A 234 -24.04 -15.17 -11.33
N THR A 235 -24.20 -14.47 -12.47
CA THR A 235 -23.89 -15.00 -13.80
C THR A 235 -22.42 -14.81 -14.24
N ASP A 236 -21.58 -14.18 -13.41
CA ASP A 236 -20.17 -13.88 -13.74
C ASP A 236 -19.25 -15.02 -13.29
N SER A 237 -18.53 -15.64 -14.24
CA SER A 237 -17.56 -16.72 -13.98
C SER A 237 -16.16 -16.22 -13.63
N THR A 238 -15.90 -14.91 -13.65
CA THR A 238 -14.57 -14.39 -13.29
C THR A 238 -14.19 -14.53 -11.82
N ALA A 239 -15.11 -15.03 -10.97
CA ALA A 239 -14.87 -15.25 -9.55
C ALA A 239 -13.62 -16.09 -9.28
N LEU A 240 -13.32 -17.11 -10.11
CA LEU A 240 -12.11 -17.93 -9.95
C LEU A 240 -10.82 -17.13 -10.13
N ALA A 241 -10.73 -16.29 -11.16
CA ALA A 241 -9.57 -15.43 -11.39
C ALA A 241 -9.39 -14.42 -10.25
N ARG A 242 -10.50 -13.82 -9.79
CA ARG A 242 -10.50 -12.88 -8.65
C ARG A 242 -10.10 -13.54 -7.34
N TRP A 243 -10.55 -14.78 -7.09
CA TRP A 243 -10.19 -15.56 -5.91
C TRP A 243 -8.70 -15.86 -5.86
N THR A 244 -8.19 -16.43 -6.95
CA THR A 244 -6.81 -16.87 -7.03
C THR A 244 -5.83 -15.70 -7.15
N GLY A 245 -6.31 -14.53 -7.58
CA GLY A 245 -5.47 -13.39 -7.95
C GLY A 245 -4.64 -13.67 -9.20
N ARG A 246 -4.95 -14.75 -9.94
CA ARG A 246 -4.21 -15.19 -11.12
C ARG A 246 -4.99 -14.84 -12.38
N ARG A 247 -4.26 -14.52 -13.44
CA ARG A 247 -4.83 -14.42 -14.78
C ARG A 247 -5.05 -15.83 -15.32
N VAL A 248 -6.23 -16.38 -15.08
CA VAL A 248 -6.64 -17.72 -15.53
C VAL A 248 -7.98 -17.64 -16.24
N ASP A 249 -8.17 -18.48 -17.25
CA ASP A 249 -9.50 -18.69 -17.82
C ASP A 249 -10.40 -19.30 -16.73
N PRO A 250 -11.56 -18.69 -16.42
CA PRO A 250 -12.55 -19.24 -15.50
C PRO A 250 -12.94 -20.70 -15.72
N LEU A 251 -12.84 -21.19 -16.97
CA LEU A 251 -13.16 -22.57 -17.32
C LEU A 251 -11.94 -23.49 -17.40
N ALA A 252 -10.72 -22.99 -17.13
CA ALA A 252 -9.50 -23.80 -17.15
C ALA A 252 -9.54 -24.94 -16.13
N PHE A 253 -10.34 -24.80 -15.07
CA PHE A 253 -10.45 -25.77 -13.99
C PHE A 253 -11.91 -26.11 -13.73
N VAL A 254 -12.18 -27.41 -13.65
CA VAL A 254 -13.47 -27.91 -13.17
C VAL A 254 -13.36 -28.11 -11.65
N VAL A 255 -13.74 -27.10 -10.87
CA VAL A 255 -13.63 -27.12 -9.41
C VAL A 255 -14.66 -28.10 -8.83
N SER A 256 -14.25 -28.95 -7.89
CA SER A 256 -15.14 -29.89 -7.17
C SER A 256 -15.58 -29.33 -5.83
N ALA A 257 -14.68 -28.65 -5.13
CA ALA A 257 -14.94 -28.05 -3.84
C ALA A 257 -14.05 -26.82 -3.56
N LEU A 258 -14.57 -25.93 -2.74
CA LEU A 258 -13.81 -24.97 -1.96
C LEU A 258 -13.84 -25.46 -0.51
N VAL A 259 -12.69 -25.60 0.14
CA VAL A 259 -12.54 -26.17 1.48
C VAL A 259 -11.85 -25.17 2.40
N VAL A 260 -12.31 -25.07 3.65
CA VAL A 260 -11.58 -24.38 4.73
C VAL A 260 -10.88 -25.43 5.58
N GLU A 261 -9.56 -25.47 5.49
CA GLU A 261 -8.73 -26.43 6.21
C GLU A 261 -8.48 -26.00 7.66
N ASP A 262 -8.04 -26.96 8.48
CA ASP A 262 -7.85 -26.79 9.92
C ASP A 262 -6.66 -25.89 10.29
N ASP A 263 -5.71 -25.72 9.37
CA ASP A 263 -4.55 -24.83 9.48
C ASP A 263 -4.89 -23.38 9.11
N GLY A 264 -6.10 -23.13 8.63
CA GLY A 264 -6.57 -21.81 8.24
C GLY A 264 -6.37 -21.50 6.77
N ASP A 265 -6.05 -22.47 5.92
CA ASP A 265 -6.07 -22.28 4.47
C ASP A 265 -7.46 -22.44 3.86
N VAL A 266 -7.73 -21.65 2.81
CA VAL A 266 -8.83 -21.85 1.88
C VAL A 266 -8.28 -22.49 0.61
N VAL A 267 -8.79 -23.66 0.27
CA VAL A 267 -8.29 -24.50 -0.82
C VAL A 267 -9.38 -24.70 -1.87
N LEU A 268 -9.04 -24.48 -3.15
CA LEU A 268 -9.88 -24.89 -4.28
C LEU A 268 -9.37 -26.22 -4.81
N VAL A 269 -10.23 -27.22 -4.83
CA VAL A 269 -9.91 -28.58 -5.27
C VAL A 269 -10.53 -28.83 -6.64
N GLY A 270 -9.74 -29.37 -7.56
CA GLY A 270 -10.18 -29.77 -8.90
C GLY A 270 -11.03 -31.04 -8.90
N ALA A 271 -11.66 -31.33 -10.03
CA ALA A 271 -12.44 -32.56 -10.23
C ALA A 271 -11.60 -33.84 -10.09
N ASP A 272 -10.33 -33.75 -10.44
CA ASP A 272 -9.32 -34.81 -10.36
C ASP A 272 -8.68 -34.92 -8.97
N GLY A 273 -9.09 -34.06 -8.01
CA GLY A 273 -8.51 -33.96 -6.68
C GLY A 273 -7.25 -33.11 -6.58
N SER A 274 -6.81 -32.48 -7.68
CA SER A 274 -5.66 -31.57 -7.68
C SER A 274 -5.96 -30.28 -6.92
N GLU A 275 -4.95 -29.67 -6.32
CA GLU A 275 -5.06 -28.34 -5.73
C GLU A 275 -4.99 -27.28 -6.85
N VAL A 276 -6.08 -26.54 -7.06
CA VAL A 276 -6.16 -25.43 -8.01
C VAL A 276 -5.60 -24.14 -7.39
N TYR A 277 -5.86 -23.97 -6.10
CA TYR A 277 -5.45 -22.80 -5.33
C TYR A 277 -5.40 -23.10 -3.84
N ARG A 278 -4.47 -22.44 -3.15
CA ARG A 278 -4.36 -22.36 -1.69
C ARG A 278 -4.07 -20.91 -1.31
N SER A 279 -4.67 -20.45 -0.21
CA SER A 279 -4.52 -19.07 0.24
C SER A 279 -3.12 -18.71 0.74
N GLY A 280 -2.37 -19.67 1.27
CA GLY A 280 -1.05 -19.47 1.86
C GLY A 280 -1.11 -18.81 3.25
N THR A 281 -2.29 -18.77 3.85
CA THR A 281 -2.54 -18.12 5.15
C THR A 281 -1.83 -18.84 6.27
N ALA A 282 -1.88 -20.17 6.30
CA ALA A 282 -1.22 -20.96 7.33
C ALA A 282 0.30 -20.68 7.37
N VAL A 283 0.93 -20.54 6.19
CA VAL A 283 2.35 -20.21 6.06
C VAL A 283 2.64 -18.78 6.54
N GLU A 284 1.83 -17.81 6.13
CA GLU A 284 2.02 -16.42 6.55
C GLU A 284 1.79 -16.24 8.05
N GLU A 285 0.78 -16.89 8.63
CA GLU A 285 0.55 -16.89 10.07
C GLU A 285 1.74 -17.49 10.84
N ALA A 286 2.32 -18.59 10.33
CA ALA A 286 3.51 -19.18 10.94
C ALA A 286 4.72 -18.23 10.91
N ARG A 287 4.92 -17.53 9.78
CA ARG A 287 5.96 -16.52 9.61
C ARG A 287 5.78 -15.32 10.54
N LEU A 288 4.58 -14.76 10.61
CA LEU A 288 4.26 -13.66 11.54
C LEU A 288 4.45 -14.10 13.00
N GLY A 289 4.05 -15.32 13.35
CA GLY A 289 4.30 -15.90 14.66
C GLY A 289 5.80 -16.05 14.98
N GLN A 290 6.63 -16.36 13.99
CA GLN A 290 8.08 -16.40 14.14
C GLN A 290 8.66 -15.00 14.39
N LEU A 291 8.25 -14.02 13.58
CA LEU A 291 8.68 -12.63 13.73
C LEU A 291 8.31 -12.07 15.11
N GLN A 292 7.08 -12.33 15.58
CA GLN A 292 6.65 -11.90 16.91
C GLN A 292 7.51 -12.53 18.02
N ARG A 293 7.84 -13.82 17.92
CA ARG A 293 8.72 -14.49 18.90
C ARG A 293 10.13 -13.90 18.88
N GLU A 294 10.64 -13.56 17.70
CA GLU A 294 11.93 -12.91 17.56
C GLU A 294 11.91 -11.50 18.16
N TYR A 295 10.89 -10.71 17.87
CA TYR A 295 10.69 -9.38 18.44
C TYR A 295 10.64 -9.42 19.96
N VAL A 296 9.80 -10.28 20.54
CA VAL A 296 9.70 -10.46 22.01
C VAL A 296 11.05 -10.88 22.61
N ARG A 297 11.80 -11.74 21.91
CA ARG A 297 13.15 -12.14 22.34
C ARG A 297 14.12 -10.96 22.33
N ARG A 298 14.09 -10.12 21.28
CA ARG A 298 14.92 -8.90 21.18
C ARG A 298 14.56 -7.92 22.29
N GLU A 299 13.27 -7.63 22.49
CA GLU A 299 12.81 -6.78 23.59
C GLU A 299 13.24 -7.31 24.96
N HIS A 300 13.11 -8.61 25.20
CA HIS A 300 13.54 -9.21 26.46
C HIS A 300 15.06 -9.08 26.65
N LYS A 301 15.85 -9.23 25.58
CA LYS A 301 17.30 -9.04 25.62
C LYS A 301 17.67 -7.59 25.93
N GLU A 302 17.01 -6.62 25.31
CA GLU A 302 17.23 -5.19 25.57
C GLU A 302 16.80 -4.80 26.99
N ARG A 303 15.64 -5.28 27.46
CA ARG A 303 15.18 -5.05 28.84
C ARG A 303 16.09 -5.66 29.90
N ALA A 304 16.80 -6.74 29.56
CA ALA A 304 17.76 -7.39 30.46
C ALA A 304 19.11 -6.65 30.55
N LYS A 305 19.41 -5.72 29.63
CA LYS A 305 20.61 -4.87 29.74
C LYS A 305 20.44 -3.89 30.90
N HIS A 306 21.54 -3.57 31.57
CA HIS A 306 21.56 -2.56 32.63
C HIS A 306 21.60 -1.15 32.02
N PRO A 307 21.03 -0.13 32.67
CA PRO A 307 21.24 1.26 32.27
C PRO A 307 22.72 1.64 32.40
N ARG A 308 23.17 2.59 31.57
CA ARG A 308 24.52 3.13 31.66
C ARG A 308 24.69 3.87 33.00
N PRO A 309 25.74 3.59 33.81
CA PRO A 309 25.94 4.28 35.07
C PRO A 309 26.14 5.79 34.88
N ARG A 310 25.46 6.63 35.69
CA ARG A 310 25.63 8.09 35.64
C ARG A 310 27.10 8.48 35.87
N GLY A 311 27.58 9.45 35.11
CA GLY A 311 28.97 9.92 35.16
C GLY A 311 30.00 9.00 34.50
N SER A 312 29.59 7.90 33.86
CA SER A 312 30.51 7.02 33.11
C SER A 312 30.91 7.55 31.73
N GLY A 313 30.41 8.71 31.32
CA GLY A 313 30.70 9.35 30.04
C GLY A 313 31.27 10.76 30.16
N LEU A 314 31.48 11.41 29.02
CA LEU A 314 31.78 12.84 28.96
C LEU A 314 30.58 13.66 29.46
N GLY A 315 30.84 14.86 29.97
CA GLY A 315 29.80 15.76 30.45
C GLY A 315 28.92 16.25 29.29
N ALA A 316 27.60 16.14 29.45
CA ALA A 316 26.61 16.56 28.44
C ALA A 316 26.05 17.97 28.66
N ASP A 317 26.45 18.67 29.73
CA ASP A 317 25.91 19.99 30.09
C ASP A 317 26.10 21.03 28.99
N TRP A 318 27.24 21.02 28.29
CA TRP A 318 27.50 21.95 27.20
C TRP A 318 26.56 21.70 26.02
N PHE A 319 26.37 20.44 25.62
CA PHE A 319 25.54 20.07 24.48
C PHE A 319 24.07 20.42 24.75
N ARG A 320 23.59 20.16 25.97
CA ARG A 320 22.26 20.59 26.41
C ARG A 320 22.09 22.11 26.43
N ALA A 321 23.12 22.85 26.86
CA ALA A 321 23.07 24.31 26.88
C ALA A 321 23.03 24.93 25.46
N LEU A 322 23.52 24.20 24.46
CA LEU A 322 23.42 24.63 23.06
C LEU A 322 22.01 24.46 22.49
N ASP A 323 21.16 23.60 23.09
CA ASP A 323 19.81 23.29 22.61
C ASP A 323 19.80 22.98 21.11
N LEU A 324 20.74 22.11 20.71
CA LEU A 324 20.79 21.60 19.34
C LEU A 324 19.53 20.78 19.13
N GLY A 325 18.63 21.29 18.29
CA GLY A 325 17.36 20.62 17.98
C GLY A 325 17.56 19.26 17.30
N ASP A 326 16.50 18.73 16.69
CA ASP A 326 16.51 17.39 16.08
C ASP A 326 17.36 17.28 14.79
N HIS A 327 18.16 18.31 14.47
CA HIS A 327 19.07 18.34 13.32
C HIS A 327 20.31 19.18 13.63
N TYR A 328 21.51 18.60 13.52
CA TYR A 328 22.77 19.30 13.74
C TYR A 328 23.94 18.59 13.06
N ALA A 329 25.06 19.29 12.86
CA ALA A 329 26.35 18.68 12.65
C ALA A 329 27.42 19.28 13.57
N ILE A 330 28.33 18.44 14.04
CA ILE A 330 29.49 18.83 14.83
C ILE A 330 30.74 18.30 14.13
N THR A 331 31.59 19.22 13.70
CA THR A 331 32.83 18.93 12.99
C THR A 331 34.03 19.31 13.85
N LEU A 332 34.84 18.33 14.23
CA LEU A 332 36.11 18.52 14.93
C LEU A 332 37.26 18.44 13.93
N VAL A 333 38.12 19.46 13.86
CA VAL A 333 39.32 19.49 13.00
C VAL A 333 40.56 19.82 13.81
N GLN A 334 41.62 19.02 13.66
CA GLN A 334 42.86 19.20 14.41
C GLN A 334 43.79 20.21 13.73
N ALA A 335 44.56 20.96 14.53
CA ALA A 335 45.69 21.79 14.13
C ALA A 335 45.38 22.78 12.99
N VAL A 336 44.14 23.28 12.95
CA VAL A 336 43.69 24.35 12.04
C VAL A 336 43.12 25.51 12.85
N SER A 337 43.13 26.72 12.28
CA SER A 337 42.45 27.85 12.90
C SER A 337 40.93 27.76 12.66
N ALA A 338 40.14 28.38 13.53
CA ALA A 338 38.68 28.44 13.36
C ALA A 338 38.27 29.08 12.03
N HIS A 339 39.02 30.10 11.58
CA HIS A 339 38.80 30.71 10.28
C HIS A 339 39.02 29.72 9.12
N GLU A 340 40.12 28.96 9.16
CA GLU A 340 40.40 27.92 8.14
C GLU A 340 39.36 26.81 8.16
N ALA A 341 38.88 26.40 9.34
CA ALA A 341 37.83 25.39 9.46
C ALA A 341 36.52 25.83 8.78
N LEU A 342 36.09 27.09 8.98
CA LEU A 342 34.92 27.66 8.32
C LEU A 342 35.09 27.73 6.79
N LEU A 343 36.27 28.14 6.30
CA LEU A 343 36.55 28.16 4.86
C LEU A 343 36.47 26.76 4.23
N ARG A 344 36.95 25.72 4.93
CA ARG A 344 36.87 24.33 4.45
C ARG A 344 35.42 23.82 4.38
N LEU A 345 34.56 24.27 5.30
CA LEU A 345 33.11 24.04 5.24
C LEU A 345 32.43 24.79 4.09
N GLY A 346 33.13 25.75 3.46
CA GLY A 346 32.61 26.52 2.33
C GLY A 346 31.92 27.81 2.73
N VAL A 347 32.09 28.25 3.98
CA VAL A 347 31.61 29.55 4.46
C VAL A 347 32.37 30.66 3.74
N ASP A 348 31.63 31.66 3.25
CA ASP A 348 32.22 32.87 2.67
C ASP A 348 33.06 33.63 3.73
N ALA A 349 34.31 33.95 3.39
CA ALA A 349 35.24 34.67 4.26
C ALA A 349 34.67 36.02 4.74
N GLU A 350 33.87 36.70 3.91
CA GLU A 350 33.26 38.00 4.25
C GLU A 350 32.15 37.87 5.31
N ARG A 351 31.62 36.66 5.53
CA ARG A 351 30.56 36.36 6.50
C ARG A 351 31.09 35.87 7.85
N ILE A 352 32.39 35.63 7.95
CA ILE A 352 33.03 35.17 9.19
C ILE A 352 33.21 36.36 10.13
N ALA A 353 32.61 36.28 11.33
CA ALA A 353 32.68 37.33 12.34
C ALA A 353 32.79 36.76 13.76
N SER A 354 33.23 37.60 14.71
CA SER A 354 33.14 37.31 16.14
C SER A 354 31.69 37.50 16.61
N MET A 355 31.14 36.50 17.29
CA MET A 355 29.75 36.53 17.79
C MET A 355 29.57 35.58 18.98
N ALA A 356 28.57 35.83 19.82
CA ALA A 356 28.18 34.89 20.87
C ALA A 356 27.25 33.81 20.32
N TYR A 357 27.33 32.59 20.86
CA TYR A 357 26.44 31.49 20.45
C TYR A 357 24.96 31.84 20.66
N ALA A 358 24.63 32.50 21.78
CA ALA A 358 23.26 32.90 22.09
C ALA A 358 22.67 33.84 21.03
N ASP A 359 23.47 34.76 20.48
CA ASP A 359 23.01 35.66 19.43
C ASP A 359 22.80 34.89 18.12
N LEU A 360 23.71 33.96 17.78
CA LEU A 360 23.60 33.11 16.60
C LEU A 360 22.35 32.20 16.65
N ALA A 361 22.06 31.61 17.81
CA ALA A 361 20.91 30.74 18.02
C ALA A 361 19.57 31.48 17.83
N LEU A 362 19.54 32.78 18.17
CA LEU A 362 18.37 33.66 17.99
C LEU A 362 18.18 34.18 16.56
N VAL A 363 19.16 33.98 15.66
CA VAL A 363 19.00 34.34 14.24
C VAL A 363 17.89 33.47 13.66
N GLN A 364 16.73 34.07 13.47
CA GLN A 364 15.58 33.48 12.82
C GLN A 364 15.48 34.00 11.39
N ASP A 365 15.07 33.12 10.50
CA ASP A 365 14.74 33.50 9.14
C ASP A 365 13.29 34.03 9.07
N LEU A 366 13.12 35.19 8.43
CA LEU A 366 11.83 35.85 8.22
C LEU A 366 11.33 35.68 6.77
N ASP A 367 12.19 35.25 5.86
CA ASP A 367 11.97 35.30 4.40
C ASP A 367 11.80 33.90 3.74
N GLY A 368 12.01 32.81 4.47
CA GLY A 368 11.72 31.43 4.03
C GLY A 368 12.91 30.66 3.42
N ASP A 369 14.12 31.21 3.44
CA ASP A 369 15.36 30.56 3.03
C ASP A 369 16.09 29.94 4.24
N THR A 370 16.44 28.65 4.16
CA THR A 370 17.16 27.98 5.24
C THR A 370 18.57 28.60 5.44
N LEU A 371 18.74 29.36 6.52
CA LEU A 371 20.03 29.92 6.92
C LEU A 371 20.90 28.83 7.58
N LYS A 372 22.12 28.65 7.06
CA LYS A 372 23.16 27.83 7.69
C LYS A 372 23.91 28.67 8.71
N ARG A 373 24.05 28.17 9.93
CA ARG A 373 24.67 28.93 11.02
C ARG A 373 25.81 28.12 11.62
N PHE A 374 26.97 28.77 11.79
CA PHE A 374 28.20 28.12 12.19
C PHE A 374 28.78 28.80 13.43
N PHE A 375 29.18 28.01 14.42
CA PHE A 375 29.87 28.52 15.61
C PHE A 375 31.12 27.71 15.90
N CYS A 376 32.27 28.36 16.09
CA CYS A 376 33.53 27.68 16.41
C CYS A 376 33.85 27.74 17.90
N ALA A 377 34.25 26.61 18.47
CA ALA A 377 34.85 26.51 19.79
C ALA A 377 36.27 25.93 19.68
N GLN A 378 37.25 26.60 20.29
CA GLN A 378 38.62 26.08 20.38
C GLN A 378 38.72 25.12 21.56
N LEU A 379 39.20 23.89 21.31
CA LEU A 379 39.37 22.80 22.27
C LEU A 379 40.80 22.26 22.17
N ASP A 380 41.71 22.78 22.98
CA ASP A 380 43.14 22.50 22.87
C ASP A 380 43.65 22.75 21.43
N ASP A 381 44.19 21.72 20.76
CA ASP A 381 44.67 21.76 19.38
C ASP A 381 43.58 21.40 18.35
N TRP A 382 42.30 21.39 18.75
CA TRP A 382 41.16 21.13 17.89
C TRP A 382 40.23 22.33 17.81
N VAL A 383 39.62 22.52 16.65
CA VAL A 383 38.46 23.40 16.47
C VAL A 383 37.23 22.52 16.34
N MET A 384 36.24 22.77 17.18
CA MET A 384 34.88 22.27 17.01
C MET A 384 34.06 23.32 16.26
N VAL A 385 33.48 22.94 15.13
CA VAL A 385 32.46 23.73 14.44
C VAL A 385 31.11 23.10 14.72
N VAL A 386 30.22 23.87 15.31
CA VAL A 386 28.81 23.51 15.51
C VAL A 386 28.01 24.13 14.38
N GLU A 387 27.31 23.28 13.64
CA GLU A 387 26.49 23.63 12.49
C GLU A 387 25.01 23.51 12.89
N LEU A 388 24.30 24.64 12.90
CA LEU A 388 22.85 24.68 13.09
C LEU A 388 22.20 24.70 11.70
N ASP A 389 21.20 23.84 11.50
CA ASP A 389 20.45 23.68 10.23
C ASP A 389 21.33 23.34 9.00
N SER A 390 22.51 22.78 9.24
CA SER A 390 23.44 22.33 8.21
C SER A 390 24.09 21.00 8.60
N THR A 391 24.36 20.18 7.59
CA THR A 391 25.15 18.95 7.68
C THR A 391 26.36 18.98 6.74
N ASP A 392 26.78 20.17 6.29
CA ASP A 392 27.88 20.38 5.34
C ASP A 392 29.19 19.71 5.80
N GLY A 393 29.43 19.63 7.11
CA GLY A 393 30.53 18.87 7.68
C GLY A 393 30.59 17.42 7.20
N ALA A 394 29.45 16.73 7.09
CA ALA A 394 29.39 15.34 6.65
C ALA A 394 29.80 15.23 5.17
N ASP A 395 29.27 16.10 4.32
CA ASP A 395 29.58 16.16 2.90
C ASP A 395 31.04 16.56 2.63
N ARG A 396 31.62 17.38 3.53
CA ARG A 396 32.95 17.96 3.37
C ARG A 396 34.01 17.32 4.25
N LEU A 397 33.72 16.23 4.95
CA LEU A 397 34.64 15.53 5.86
C LEU A 397 36.05 15.30 5.25
N THR A 398 36.09 14.88 3.99
CA THR A 398 37.35 14.71 3.25
C THR A 398 38.12 16.03 3.09
N SER A 399 37.46 17.11 2.70
CA SER A 399 38.09 18.43 2.58
C SER A 399 38.53 18.98 3.94
N MET A 400 37.72 18.78 4.98
CA MET A 400 38.00 19.21 6.35
C MET A 400 39.30 18.60 6.89
N SER A 401 39.55 17.31 6.59
CA SER A 401 40.72 16.58 7.08
C SER A 401 42.03 16.79 6.29
N ARG A 402 42.06 17.53 5.18
CA ARG A 402 43.28 17.67 4.36
C ARG A 402 44.45 18.27 5.14
N GLY A 403 45.61 17.61 5.10
CA GLY A 403 46.81 17.98 5.85
C GLY A 403 46.71 17.78 7.37
N THR A 404 45.65 17.14 7.85
CA THR A 404 45.36 16.95 9.28
C THR A 404 44.42 15.76 9.48
N GLN A 405 43.56 15.78 10.49
CA GLN A 405 42.42 14.88 10.64
C GLN A 405 41.17 15.64 11.06
N ALA A 406 40.02 15.08 10.70
CA ALA A 406 38.71 15.59 11.07
C ALA A 406 37.76 14.46 11.45
N VAL A 407 36.87 14.74 12.39
CA VAL A 407 35.79 13.85 12.81
C VAL A 407 34.49 14.62 12.74
N VAL A 408 33.47 14.02 12.15
CA VAL A 408 32.15 14.65 12.01
C VAL A 408 31.11 13.70 12.57
N CYS A 409 30.22 14.22 13.40
CA CYS A 409 28.98 13.56 13.76
C CYS A 409 27.80 14.49 13.44
N ALA A 410 26.71 13.91 12.95
CA ALA A 410 25.56 14.70 12.55
C ALA A 410 24.26 13.90 12.64
N LEU A 411 23.15 14.61 12.76
CA LEU A 411 21.79 14.09 12.78
C LEU A 411 20.98 14.90 11.77
N ASN A 412 20.33 14.22 10.82
CA ASN A 412 19.51 14.89 9.80
C ASN A 412 18.03 14.98 10.22
N HIS A 413 17.20 15.61 9.39
CA HIS A 413 15.78 15.85 9.70
C HIS A 413 14.93 14.57 9.69
N ASP A 414 15.44 13.50 9.07
CA ASP A 414 14.82 12.19 9.03
C ASP A 414 15.22 11.33 10.26
N GLY A 415 16.08 11.87 11.14
CA GLY A 415 16.56 11.20 12.34
C GLY A 415 17.70 10.22 12.08
N GLU A 416 18.34 10.29 10.90
CA GLU A 416 19.47 9.45 10.55
C GLU A 416 20.77 10.03 11.10
N GLU A 417 21.63 9.17 11.63
CA GLU A 417 22.93 9.57 12.18
C GLU A 417 24.05 9.38 11.15
N PHE A 418 24.96 10.35 11.10
CA PHE A 418 26.23 10.26 10.42
C PHE A 418 27.38 10.28 11.43
N LEU A 419 28.37 9.42 11.22
CA LEU A 419 29.63 9.50 11.94
C LEU A 419 30.79 9.15 11.00
N GLY A 420 31.71 10.08 10.83
CA GLY A 420 32.85 9.90 9.94
C GLY A 420 34.15 10.40 10.56
N TRP A 421 35.23 9.65 10.34
CA TRP A 421 36.59 10.04 10.70
C TRP A 421 37.49 9.94 9.47
N SER A 422 38.16 11.04 9.13
CA SER A 422 39.10 11.12 8.01
C SER A 422 40.44 11.67 8.43
N VAL A 423 41.51 11.17 7.80
CA VAL A 423 42.89 11.62 7.99
C VAL A 423 43.46 11.97 6.62
N ASP A 424 43.95 13.19 6.47
CA ASP A 424 44.55 13.73 5.25
C ASP A 424 43.67 13.51 3.99
N GLY A 425 42.37 13.76 4.11
CA GLY A 425 41.41 13.57 3.03
C GLY A 425 41.07 12.12 2.70
N VAL A 426 41.50 11.15 3.50
CA VAL A 426 41.16 9.74 3.33
C VAL A 426 40.22 9.29 4.45
N PRO A 427 39.00 8.82 4.13
CA PRO A 427 38.10 8.21 5.10
C PRO A 427 38.76 7.02 5.81
N THR A 428 38.93 7.16 7.13
CA THR A 428 39.39 6.10 8.02
C THR A 428 38.24 5.16 8.34
N ALA A 429 37.10 5.70 8.78
CA ALA A 429 35.88 4.96 9.08
C ALA A 429 34.66 5.87 8.84
N LEU A 430 33.60 5.33 8.24
CA LEU A 430 32.43 6.08 7.81
C LEU A 430 31.12 5.28 8.02
N TYR A 431 30.19 5.87 8.76
CA TYR A 431 28.78 5.47 8.86
C TYR A 431 27.96 6.53 8.11
N GLU A 432 27.30 6.13 7.03
CA GLU A 432 26.58 7.03 6.11
C GLU A 432 25.08 7.11 6.44
N TRP A 433 24.43 8.20 6.00
CA TRP A 433 23.01 8.54 6.27
C TRP A 433 22.03 7.40 5.96
N ASP A 434 22.18 6.74 4.81
CA ASP A 434 21.26 5.70 4.31
C ASP A 434 21.78 4.27 4.52
N SER A 435 22.70 4.05 5.46
CA SER A 435 23.14 2.69 5.70
C SER A 435 21.99 1.90 6.33
N GLU A 436 21.53 0.80 5.71
CA GLU A 436 20.70 -0.24 6.38
C GLU A 436 21.45 -0.91 7.57
N SER A 437 22.56 -0.31 7.98
CA SER A 437 23.53 -0.80 8.92
C SER A 437 23.20 -0.26 10.30
N GLU A 438 22.57 -1.10 11.11
CA GLU A 438 22.54 -0.91 12.57
C GLU A 438 23.96 -1.03 13.20
N ALA A 439 25.05 -0.91 12.43
CA ALA A 439 26.41 -1.07 12.92
C ALA A 439 26.79 -0.01 13.93
N LEU A 440 26.42 1.26 13.70
CA LEU A 440 26.65 2.33 14.68
C LEU A 440 25.95 1.99 16.00
N GLU A 441 24.62 1.77 15.96
CA GLU A 441 23.79 1.43 17.12
C GLU A 441 24.26 0.17 17.87
N ARG A 442 24.70 -0.85 17.14
CA ARG A 442 25.16 -2.13 17.71
C ARG A 442 26.62 -2.10 18.17
N GLY A 443 27.35 -1.01 17.94
CA GLY A 443 28.78 -0.91 18.23
C GLY A 443 29.66 -1.81 17.33
N GLY A 444 29.22 -2.04 16.10
CA GLY A 444 29.91 -2.77 15.04
C GLY A 444 30.87 -1.89 14.21
N PRO A 445 31.65 -2.47 13.28
CA PRO A 445 32.55 -1.71 12.40
C PRO A 445 31.77 -0.86 11.39
N ALA A 446 32.38 0.24 10.96
CA ALA A 446 31.86 1.18 9.97
C ALA A 446 31.55 0.52 8.63
N ASP A 447 30.70 1.15 7.82
CA ASP A 447 30.28 0.61 6.52
C ASP A 447 31.36 0.77 5.46
N ALA A 448 32.06 1.91 5.51
CA ALA A 448 33.14 2.26 4.60
C ALA A 448 34.37 2.82 5.33
N GLY A 449 35.44 3.04 4.56
CA GLY A 449 36.71 3.57 5.02
C GLY A 449 37.86 2.55 5.02
N THR A 450 39.08 3.07 5.14
CA THR A 450 40.32 2.28 5.08
C THR A 450 40.58 1.43 6.33
N ARG A 451 39.97 1.77 7.47
CA ARG A 451 40.03 1.05 8.75
C ARG A 451 38.64 1.03 9.40
N ARG A 452 37.75 0.20 8.86
CA ARG A 452 36.34 0.11 9.26
C ARG A 452 36.14 -0.16 10.77
N ASP A 453 37.09 -0.80 11.44
CA ASP A 453 37.02 -1.10 12.88
C ASP A 453 37.59 0.02 13.79
N ALA A 454 38.13 1.10 13.23
CA ALA A 454 38.84 2.13 13.98
C ALA A 454 37.98 2.84 15.04
N ILE A 455 36.66 2.91 14.84
CA ILE A 455 35.72 3.56 15.76
C ILE A 455 35.23 2.61 16.88
N VAL A 456 35.27 1.29 16.66
CA VAL A 456 34.75 0.27 17.58
C VAL A 456 35.33 0.35 19.01
N PRO A 457 36.62 0.63 19.22
CA PRO A 457 37.16 0.80 20.57
C PRO A 457 36.45 1.92 21.37
N PHE A 458 36.08 3.02 20.72
CA PHE A 458 35.39 4.15 21.36
C PHE A 458 33.94 3.80 21.69
N MET A 459 33.25 3.08 20.79
CA MET A 459 31.91 2.53 21.05
C MET A 459 31.89 1.64 22.29
N ARG A 460 32.91 0.77 22.43
CA ARG A 460 33.08 -0.08 23.61
C ARG A 460 33.36 0.72 24.88
N ALA A 461 34.09 1.83 24.77
CA ALA A 461 34.39 2.70 25.90
C ALA A 461 33.12 3.34 26.49
N ILE A 462 32.19 3.76 25.64
CA ILE A 462 30.89 4.31 26.08
C ILE A 462 29.85 3.22 26.39
N GLY A 463 30.16 1.96 26.08
CA GLY A 463 29.28 0.81 26.31
C GLY A 463 28.12 0.72 25.33
N LEU A 464 28.29 1.22 24.10
CA LEU A 464 27.31 1.11 23.03
C LEU A 464 27.00 -0.37 22.76
N GLY A 465 25.72 -0.70 22.62
CA GLY A 465 25.22 -2.08 22.50
C GLY A 465 25.26 -2.90 23.80
N ARG A 466 25.96 -2.47 24.86
CA ARG A 466 26.04 -3.15 26.18
C ARG A 466 24.98 -2.67 27.14
N TYR A 467 24.78 -1.36 27.21
CA TYR A 467 23.76 -0.76 28.08
C TYR A 467 22.41 -0.71 27.39
N ARG A 468 21.37 -0.69 28.22
CA ARG A 468 20.01 -0.46 27.76
C ARG A 468 19.88 1.00 27.35
N ASP A 469 19.35 1.24 26.17
CA ASP A 469 18.79 2.54 25.82
C ASP A 469 17.54 2.75 26.67
N THR A 470 17.62 3.71 27.58
CA THR A 470 16.57 3.99 28.57
C THR A 470 15.71 5.19 28.23
N GLY A 471 16.08 5.97 27.19
CA GLY A 471 15.47 7.27 26.93
C GLY A 471 15.63 8.31 28.06
N ASP A 472 16.30 7.98 29.18
CA ASP A 472 16.73 8.90 30.25
C ASP A 472 18.14 9.46 29.92
N ASP A 473 18.36 9.69 28.63
CA ASP A 473 19.66 9.98 28.02
C ASP A 473 20.05 11.45 28.15
N ASP A 474 19.21 12.30 28.77
CA ASP A 474 19.51 13.70 29.07
C ASP A 474 20.85 13.88 29.83
N HIS A 475 21.33 12.83 30.50
CA HIS A 475 22.59 12.86 31.25
C HIS A 475 23.83 12.56 30.39
N PHE A 476 23.67 11.97 29.21
CA PHE A 476 24.75 11.55 28.33
C PHE A 476 24.73 12.33 27.02
N LEU A 477 25.88 12.40 26.35
CA LEU A 477 25.93 12.88 24.97
C LEU A 477 25.34 11.80 24.04
N PRO A 478 24.77 12.19 22.89
CA PRO A 478 24.51 11.25 21.81
C PRO A 478 25.77 10.43 21.51
N ALA A 479 25.60 9.15 21.18
CA ALA A 479 26.73 8.22 21.05
C ALA A 479 27.75 8.71 20.01
N SER A 480 27.28 9.20 18.86
CA SER A 480 28.11 9.77 17.79
C SER A 480 28.92 10.99 18.26
N VAL A 481 28.32 11.88 19.07
CA VAL A 481 28.97 13.06 19.67
C VAL A 481 30.03 12.69 20.69
N GLU A 482 29.71 11.76 21.60
CA GLU A 482 30.68 11.30 22.59
C GLU A 482 31.88 10.60 21.92
N ILE A 483 31.60 9.74 20.93
CA ILE A 483 32.64 9.08 20.14
C ILE A 483 33.52 10.09 19.42
N ALA A 484 32.94 11.11 18.78
CA ALA A 484 33.72 12.15 18.11
C ALA A 484 34.66 12.89 19.06
N CYS A 485 34.17 13.23 20.26
CA CYS A 485 34.98 13.84 21.31
C CYS A 485 36.09 12.90 21.81
N LEU A 486 35.82 11.59 21.92
CA LEU A 486 36.83 10.60 22.33
C LEU A 486 37.90 10.37 21.26
N ILE A 487 37.55 10.38 19.97
CA ILE A 487 38.53 10.30 18.87
C ILE A 487 39.46 11.51 18.89
N ALA A 488 38.89 12.71 19.05
CA ALA A 488 39.66 13.95 19.16
C ALA A 488 40.37 14.10 20.52
N ASN A 489 40.02 13.27 21.50
CA ASN A 489 40.49 13.35 22.89
C ASN A 489 40.27 14.74 23.52
N VAL A 490 39.08 15.31 23.30
CA VAL A 490 38.66 16.62 23.82
C VAL A 490 37.58 16.49 24.88
N ARG A 491 37.46 17.51 25.75
CA ARG A 491 36.42 17.61 26.78
C ARG A 491 35.73 18.96 26.70
N PRO A 492 34.73 19.12 25.82
CA PRO A 492 33.98 20.37 25.75
C PRO A 492 33.23 20.62 27.06
N GLY A 493 33.02 21.89 27.34
CA GLY A 493 32.39 22.40 28.55
C GLY A 493 31.71 23.74 28.26
N PRO A 494 30.72 24.16 29.05
CA PRO A 494 29.94 25.38 28.77
C PRO A 494 30.80 26.64 28.56
N GLU A 495 31.96 26.72 29.21
CA GLU A 495 32.94 27.80 29.08
C GLU A 495 33.49 27.98 27.66
N HIS A 496 33.52 26.92 26.86
CA HIS A 496 33.99 26.97 25.48
C HIS A 496 33.01 27.72 24.55
N PHE A 497 31.74 27.84 24.96
CA PHE A 497 30.65 28.44 24.20
C PHE A 497 30.13 29.76 24.81
N ALA A 498 30.65 30.16 25.98
CA ALA A 498 30.16 31.32 26.72
C ALA A 498 30.69 32.67 26.22
N ALA A 499 31.84 32.69 25.55
CA ALA A 499 32.46 33.90 25.02
C ALA A 499 32.17 34.09 23.52
N GLU A 500 32.39 35.30 23.01
CA GLU A 500 32.38 35.50 21.57
C GLU A 500 33.50 34.70 20.89
N ARG A 501 33.14 34.05 19.78
CA ARG A 501 34.04 33.24 18.96
C ARG A 501 33.74 33.47 17.49
N LEU A 502 34.60 32.95 16.61
CA LEU A 502 34.32 32.99 15.18
C LEU A 502 33.09 32.15 14.86
N GLY A 503 32.18 32.75 14.11
CA GLY A 503 31.00 32.10 13.55
C GLY A 503 30.61 32.76 12.24
N ALA A 504 29.54 32.26 11.64
CA ALA A 504 28.98 32.82 10.41
C ALA A 504 27.49 32.49 10.28
N VAL A 505 26.79 33.34 9.54
CA VAL A 505 25.43 33.08 9.04
C VAL A 505 25.53 33.09 7.51
N ASP A 506 25.22 31.97 6.88
CA ASP A 506 25.25 31.81 5.44
C ASP A 506 23.87 31.46 4.89
N ALA A 507 23.50 32.02 3.74
CA ALA A 507 22.27 31.69 3.03
C ALA A 507 22.57 30.53 2.09
N ARG A 508 21.62 29.59 1.96
CA ARG A 508 21.73 28.43 1.06
C ARG A 508 21.95 28.82 -0.40
#